data_AF-A0A7S4NCJ4-F1
#
_entry.id   AF-A0A7S4NCJ4-F1
#
_cell.length_a   1.000
_cell.length_b   1.000
_cell.length_c   1.000
_cell.angle_alpha   90.00
_cell.angle_beta   90.00
_cell.angle_gamma   90.00
#
_symmetry.space_group_name_H-M   'P 1'
#
loop_
_entity.id
_entity.type
_entity.pdbx_description
1 polymer ?
#
loop_
_entity_poly.entity_id
_entity_poly.type
_entity_poly.pdbx_seq_one_letter_code
_entity_poly.pdbx_strand_id
1 'polypeptide(L)'
;LSLRNNNFSGSVRLSHLPVGLKFLLINNNRLSGSIAFDNLPDSIEELNISNNQFSERLVVGDLPDSCNYTIDGNKFEEIYFCGKHRDRYTKLFHQNFIEQIELNSESN
;
A
#
# COMPACT_ATOMS: atom_id res chain seq x y z
N LEU A 1 -10.97 7.73 -7.58
CA LEU A 1 -10.93 8.54 -6.35
C LEU A 1 -9.52 9.09 -6.18
N SER A 2 -9.37 10.42 -6.16
CA SER A 2 -8.09 11.09 -5.98
C SER A 2 -8.19 12.07 -4.82
N LEU A 3 -7.40 11.82 -3.77
CA LEU A 3 -7.27 12.61 -2.54
C LEU A 3 -5.80 12.93 -2.24
N ARG A 4 -4.93 12.79 -3.24
CA ARG A 4 -3.48 13.02 -3.12
C ARG A 4 -3.14 14.47 -2.79
N ASN A 5 -1.98 14.68 -2.18
CA ASN A 5 -1.45 16.02 -1.82
C ASN A 5 -2.38 16.80 -0.89
N ASN A 6 -2.77 16.16 0.21
CA ASN A 6 -3.57 16.80 1.24
C ASN A 6 -2.90 16.62 2.60
N ASN A 7 -3.58 17.09 3.64
CA ASN A 7 -3.12 17.00 5.01
C ASN A 7 -3.94 15.99 5.82
N PHE A 8 -4.64 15.07 5.14
CA PHE A 8 -5.48 14.05 5.79
C PHE A 8 -4.64 13.18 6.70
N SER A 9 -5.20 12.81 7.84
CA SER A 9 -4.54 12.05 8.89
C SER A 9 -5.48 11.03 9.50
N GLY A 10 -4.93 10.11 10.29
CA GLY A 10 -5.67 8.99 10.86
C GLY A 10 -5.66 7.78 9.93
N SER A 11 -6.47 6.78 10.27
CA SER A 11 -6.48 5.49 9.57
C SER A 11 -7.48 5.45 8.42
N VAL A 12 -7.23 4.54 7.48
CA VAL A 12 -8.08 4.31 6.31
C VAL A 12 -8.62 2.89 6.33
N ARG A 13 -9.91 2.74 6.00
CA ARG A 13 -10.54 1.43 5.77
C ARG A 13 -11.00 1.35 4.33
N LEU A 14 -10.54 0.32 3.62
CA LEU A 14 -10.83 0.09 2.20
C LEU A 14 -11.89 -1.01 1.97
N SER A 15 -12.61 -1.43 3.00
CA SER A 15 -13.51 -2.59 2.95
C SER A 15 -14.79 -2.39 2.12
N HIS A 16 -15.12 -1.17 1.73
CA HIS A 16 -16.38 -0.85 1.03
C HIS A 16 -16.14 0.13 -0.12
N LEU A 17 -15.17 -0.17 -0.99
CA LEU A 17 -14.94 0.62 -2.19
C LEU A 17 -15.99 0.30 -3.26
N PRO A 18 -16.41 1.29 -4.08
CA PRO A 18 -17.32 1.03 -5.19
C PRO A 18 -16.74 0.01 -6.18
N VAL A 19 -17.57 -0.92 -6.65
CA VAL A 19 -17.17 -2.02 -7.54
C VAL A 19 -16.48 -1.54 -8.83
N GLY A 20 -16.85 -0.36 -9.35
CA GLY A 20 -16.26 0.23 -10.55
C GLY A 20 -15.09 1.19 -10.31
N LEU A 21 -14.52 1.23 -9.10
CA LEU A 21 -13.43 2.14 -8.79
C LEU A 21 -12.12 1.69 -9.46
N LYS A 22 -11.65 2.50 -10.41
CA LYS A 22 -10.41 2.23 -11.16
C LYS A 22 -9.13 2.79 -10.53
N PHE A 23 -9.24 3.95 -9.88
CA PHE A 23 -8.09 4.68 -9.35
C PHE A 23 -8.31 4.98 -7.87
N LEU A 24 -7.35 4.64 -7.01
CA LEU A 24 -7.31 5.05 -5.61
C LEU A 24 -5.97 5.72 -5.31
N LEU A 25 -5.96 7.05 -5.35
CA LEU A 25 -4.76 7.87 -5.16
C LEU A 25 -4.90 8.67 -3.86
N ILE A 26 -4.26 8.21 -2.79
CA ILE A 26 -4.25 8.85 -1.46
C ILE A 26 -2.83 9.23 -1.00
N ASN A 27 -1.88 9.21 -1.94
CA ASN A 27 -0.48 9.52 -1.71
C ASN A 27 -0.23 10.97 -1.27
N ASN A 28 0.92 11.23 -0.65
CA ASN A 28 1.28 12.55 -0.11
C ASN A 28 0.22 13.09 0.86
N ASN A 29 0.01 12.35 1.95
CA ASN A 29 -0.85 12.72 3.07
C ASN A 29 -0.15 12.38 4.40
N ARG A 30 -0.88 12.43 5.51
CA ARG A 30 -0.41 12.05 6.85
C ARG A 30 -1.22 10.88 7.41
N LEU A 31 -1.72 10.01 6.53
CA LEU A 31 -2.50 8.83 6.92
C LEU A 31 -1.60 7.83 7.62
N SER A 32 -2.11 7.14 8.62
CA SER A 32 -1.31 6.30 9.52
C SER A 32 -2.02 5.01 9.93
N GLY A 33 -1.31 4.17 10.68
CA GLY A 33 -1.80 2.89 11.18
C GLY A 33 -1.68 1.76 10.16
N SER A 34 -2.58 0.79 10.25
CA SER A 34 -2.65 -0.38 9.38
C SER A 34 -3.54 -0.15 8.14
N ILE A 35 -3.24 -0.85 7.03
CA ILE A 35 -4.06 -0.83 5.81
C ILE A 35 -4.14 -2.23 5.18
N ALA A 36 -5.29 -2.54 4.56
CA ALA A 36 -5.56 -3.82 3.94
C ALA A 36 -6.05 -3.67 2.49
N PHE A 37 -5.43 -4.43 1.59
CA PHE A 37 -5.76 -4.58 0.17
C PHE A 37 -6.35 -5.96 -0.10
N ASP A 38 -7.12 -6.51 0.86
CA ASP A 38 -7.68 -7.85 0.80
C ASP A 38 -9.05 -7.91 0.10
N ASN A 39 -9.71 -6.76 -0.07
CA ASN A 39 -11.03 -6.63 -0.68
C ASN A 39 -11.10 -5.42 -1.64
N LEU A 40 -10.07 -5.23 -2.46
CA LEU A 40 -10.11 -4.21 -3.50
C LEU A 40 -11.02 -4.66 -4.64
N PRO A 41 -11.74 -3.73 -5.30
CA PRO A 41 -12.49 -4.05 -6.51
C PRO A 41 -11.56 -4.57 -7.62
N ASP A 42 -11.99 -5.60 -8.35
CA ASP A 42 -11.25 -6.14 -9.50
C ASP A 42 -10.98 -5.10 -10.60
N SER A 43 -11.74 -4.01 -10.61
CA SER A 43 -11.59 -2.90 -11.57
C SER A 43 -10.46 -1.93 -11.25
N ILE A 44 -9.78 -2.07 -10.11
CA ILE A 44 -8.64 -1.22 -9.75
C ILE A 44 -7.50 -1.42 -10.78
N GLU A 45 -7.12 -0.32 -11.40
CA GLU A 45 -6.01 -0.20 -12.34
C GLU A 45 -4.82 0.52 -11.69
N GLU A 46 -5.06 1.43 -10.74
CA GLU A 46 -3.99 2.16 -10.03
C GLU A 46 -4.31 2.35 -8.54
N LEU A 47 -3.35 2.02 -7.70
CA LEU A 47 -3.39 2.17 -6.25
C LEU A 47 -2.12 2.86 -5.75
N ASN A 48 -2.24 4.10 -5.28
CA ASN A 48 -1.10 4.85 -4.78
C ASN A 48 -1.34 5.37 -3.36
N ILE A 49 -0.59 4.82 -2.41
CA ILE A 49 -0.60 5.23 -0.99
C ILE A 49 0.74 5.82 -0.54
N SER A 50 1.66 6.05 -1.47
CA SER A 50 3.02 6.50 -1.17
C SER A 50 3.08 7.80 -0.36
N ASN A 51 4.18 8.02 0.34
CA ASN A 51 4.44 9.22 1.14
C ASN A 51 3.30 9.51 2.13
N ASN A 52 3.09 8.56 3.03
CA ASN A 52 2.18 8.66 4.16
C ASN A 52 2.93 8.25 5.44
N GLN A 53 2.20 8.01 6.53
CA GLN A 53 2.73 7.60 7.83
C GLN A 53 2.20 6.21 8.22
N PHE A 54 1.81 5.37 7.26
CA PHE A 54 1.43 4.01 7.57
C PHE A 54 2.65 3.26 8.12
N SER A 55 2.56 2.74 9.33
CA SER A 55 3.71 2.20 10.05
C SER A 55 3.47 0.83 10.67
N GLU A 56 2.22 0.41 10.81
CA GLU A 56 1.90 -0.85 11.47
C GLU A 56 1.94 -1.99 10.44
N ARG A 57 0.77 -2.36 9.94
CA ARG A 57 0.60 -3.54 9.10
C ARG A 57 0.06 -3.21 7.72
N LEU A 58 0.68 -3.78 6.70
CA LEU A 58 0.12 -3.89 5.36
C LEU A 58 -0.37 -5.32 5.10
N VAL A 59 -1.66 -5.49 4.80
CA VAL A 59 -2.20 -6.76 4.32
C VAL A 59 -2.42 -6.68 2.81
N VAL A 60 -1.80 -7.57 2.05
CA VAL A 60 -1.91 -7.65 0.60
C VAL A 60 -2.69 -8.92 0.23
N GLY A 61 -3.88 -8.73 -0.33
CA GLY A 61 -4.69 -9.80 -0.91
C GLY A 61 -4.32 -10.09 -2.36
N ASP A 62 -5.28 -10.64 -3.09
CA ASP A 62 -5.16 -10.80 -4.54
C ASP A 62 -5.37 -9.44 -5.22
N LEU A 63 -4.27 -8.84 -5.69
CA LEU A 63 -4.35 -7.64 -6.52
C LEU A 63 -4.57 -8.07 -7.99
N PRO A 64 -5.37 -7.34 -8.78
CA PRO A 64 -5.46 -7.58 -10.21
C PRO A 64 -4.09 -7.54 -10.88
N ASP A 65 -3.83 -8.44 -11.83
CA ASP A 65 -2.56 -8.52 -12.57
C ASP A 65 -2.15 -7.20 -13.26
N SER A 66 -3.14 -6.41 -13.67
CA SER A 66 -2.97 -5.11 -14.33
C SER A 66 -2.89 -3.93 -13.37
N CYS A 67 -3.03 -4.16 -12.06
CA CYS A 67 -3.02 -3.08 -11.07
C CYS A 67 -1.59 -2.57 -10.87
N ASN A 68 -1.37 -1.30 -11.20
CA ASN A 68 -0.17 -0.58 -10.81
C ASN A 68 -0.30 -0.12 -9.36
N TYR A 69 0.64 -0.49 -8.50
CA TYR A 69 0.63 -0.09 -7.10
C TYR A 69 1.93 0.60 -6.68
N THR A 70 1.81 1.55 -5.75
CA THR A 70 2.96 2.23 -5.15
C THR A 70 2.69 2.47 -3.66
N ILE A 71 3.61 1.99 -2.82
CA ILE A 71 3.51 2.08 -1.35
C ILE A 71 4.71 2.79 -0.69
N ASP A 72 5.68 3.24 -1.48
CA ASP A 72 6.96 3.79 -0.99
C ASP A 72 6.77 5.03 -0.12
N GLY A 73 7.76 5.35 0.72
CA GLY A 73 7.65 6.49 1.65
C GLY A 73 6.61 6.28 2.75
N ASN A 74 6.34 5.02 3.11
CA ASN A 74 5.68 4.61 4.34
C ASN A 74 6.69 3.89 5.25
N LYS A 75 6.24 3.41 6.41
CA LYS A 75 7.10 2.84 7.47
C LYS A 75 6.59 1.49 7.98
N PHE A 76 5.96 0.68 7.12
CA PHE A 76 5.33 -0.58 7.53
C PHE A 76 6.31 -1.50 8.26
N GLU A 77 5.96 -1.88 9.49
CA GLU A 77 6.71 -2.84 10.31
C GLU A 77 6.44 -4.28 9.86
N GLU A 78 5.21 -4.56 9.40
CA GLU A 78 4.79 -5.89 8.99
C GLU A 78 4.05 -5.88 7.65
N ILE A 79 4.35 -6.85 6.78
CA ILE A 79 3.60 -7.12 5.54
C ILE A 79 3.12 -8.56 5.54
N TYR A 80 1.81 -8.75 5.34
CA TYR A 80 1.16 -10.06 5.24
C TYR A 80 0.55 -10.26 3.87
N PHE A 81 0.80 -11.42 3.28
CA PHE A 81 0.18 -11.82 2.01
C PHE A 81 -0.88 -12.89 2.27
N CYS A 82 -2.14 -12.60 1.99
CA CYS A 82 -3.27 -13.51 2.22
C CYS A 82 -3.97 -13.99 0.94
N GLY A 83 -3.56 -13.50 -0.23
CA GLY A 83 -4.10 -13.88 -1.54
C GLY A 83 -3.60 -15.22 -2.07
N LYS A 84 -4.34 -15.79 -3.02
CA LYS A 84 -3.96 -16.98 -3.81
C LYS A 84 -2.64 -16.78 -4.57
N HIS A 85 -2.29 -15.54 -4.90
CA HIS A 85 -1.08 -15.18 -5.64
C HIS A 85 0.07 -14.65 -4.79
N ARG A 86 0.08 -14.95 -3.48
CA ARG A 86 1.09 -14.43 -2.51
C ARG A 86 2.55 -14.55 -2.98
N ASP A 87 2.92 -15.64 -3.66
CA ASP A 87 4.31 -15.93 -4.05
C ASP A 87 4.82 -14.99 -5.15
N ARG A 88 3.92 -14.31 -5.89
CA ARG A 88 4.29 -13.27 -6.86
C ARG A 88 4.77 -12.01 -6.16
N TYR A 89 4.11 -11.63 -5.07
CA TYR A 89 4.36 -10.38 -4.38
C TYR A 89 5.52 -10.47 -3.39
N THR A 90 5.74 -11.63 -2.76
CA THR A 90 6.88 -11.83 -1.85
C THR A 90 8.21 -11.47 -2.51
N LYS A 91 8.43 -11.83 -3.78
CA LYS A 91 9.65 -11.47 -4.53
C LYS A 91 9.77 -9.97 -4.82
N LEU A 92 8.66 -9.32 -5.18
CA LEU A 92 8.61 -7.90 -5.52
C LEU A 92 8.85 -7.01 -4.30
N PHE A 93 8.27 -7.37 -3.15
CA PHE A 93 8.46 -6.62 -1.92
C PHE A 93 9.80 -6.92 -1.24
N HIS A 94 10.38 -8.12 -1.39
CA HIS A 94 11.73 -8.41 -0.90
C HIS A 94 12.80 -7.50 -1.53
N GLN A 95 12.67 -7.12 -2.80
CA GLN A 95 13.62 -6.19 -3.44
C GLN A 95 13.49 -4.75 -2.91
N ASN A 96 12.27 -4.28 -2.66
CA ASN A 96 12.04 -2.91 -2.16
C ASN A 96 12.30 -2.75 -0.65
N PHE A 97 12.34 -3.84 0.13
CA PHE A 97 12.56 -3.79 1.58
C PHE A 97 14.05 -3.74 1.97
N ILE A 98 14.96 -4.26 1.13
CA ILE A 98 16.41 -4.16 1.40
C ILE A 98 16.89 -2.71 1.28
N GLU A 99 16.43 -1.95 0.28
CA GLU A 99 16.84 -0.55 0.12
C GLU A 99 16.38 0.35 1.28
N GLN A 100 15.24 0.04 1.93
CA GLN A 100 14.74 0.83 3.06
C GLN A 100 15.42 0.48 4.40
N ILE A 101 15.98 -0.73 4.55
CA ILE A 101 16.78 -1.07 5.74
C ILE A 101 18.21 -0.55 5.58
N GLU A 102 18.81 -0.66 4.39
CA GLU A 102 20.19 -0.22 4.15
C GLU A 102 20.35 1.31 4.30
N LEU A 103 19.38 2.11 3.83
CA LEU A 103 19.39 3.58 4.00
C LEU A 103 19.23 4.04 5.46
N ASN A 104 18.64 3.22 6.33
CA ASN A 104 18.51 3.53 7.77
C ASN A 104 19.72 3.04 8.60
N SER A 105 20.60 2.22 8.02
CA SER A 105 21.83 1.76 8.67
C SER A 105 23.07 2.64 8.41
N GLU A 106 23.01 3.57 7.46
CA GLU A 106 24.11 4.50 7.15
C GLU A 106 24.00 5.87 7.88
N SER A 107 23.07 6.00 8.83
CA SER A 107 22.88 7.22 9.64
C SER A 107 23.06 6.96 11.15
N ASN A 108 24.08 6.19 11.54
CA ASN A 108 24.55 6.08 12.93
C ASN A 108 26.08 5.96 12.99
#